data_AF-A0A0F9N8Y3-F1
#
_entry.id   AF-A0A0F9N8Y3-F1
#
_cell.length_a   1.000
_cell.length_b   1.000
_cell.length_c   1.000
_cell.angle_alpha   90.00
_cell.angle_beta   90.00
_cell.angle_gamma   90.00
#
_symmetry.space_group_name_H-M   'P 1'
#
loop_
_entity.id
_entity.type
_entity.pdbx_description
1 polymer ?
#
loop_
_entity_poly.entity_id
_entity_poly.type
_entity_poly.pdbx_seq_one_letter_code
_entity_poly.pdbx_strand_id
1 'polypeptide(L)'
;MKTEWKGGKLTKKRALFLCWKLWEWLAKNPGKGKGGWPEWEINGGKVKNMPSDCALCQEYTLRPLDDGDKVGCKYSCLMASFWGGHCDEGDVNSGRESPFYLWLKGTSSDRSKYARRIAAAAKRRYEKL
;
A
#
# COMPACT_ATOMS: atom_id res chain seq x y z
N MET A 1 -15.28 -15.50 3.30
CA MET A 1 -14.62 -14.52 4.18
C MET A 1 -15.37 -13.21 4.02
N LYS A 2 -16.22 -12.84 4.99
CA LYS A 2 -17.01 -11.60 4.95
C LYS A 2 -16.06 -10.41 5.12
N THR A 3 -16.21 -9.40 4.29
CA THR A 3 -15.35 -8.23 4.23
C THR A 3 -15.52 -7.42 5.52
N GLU A 4 -14.52 -7.42 6.40
CA GLU A 4 -14.57 -6.70 7.69
C GLU A 4 -14.40 -5.19 7.47
N TRP A 5 -15.51 -4.52 7.22
CA TRP A 5 -15.61 -3.06 7.24
C TRP A 5 -16.25 -2.65 8.57
N LYS A 6 -15.56 -1.85 9.39
CA LYS A 6 -16.17 -1.21 10.56
C LYS A 6 -16.49 0.23 10.19
N GLY A 7 -17.78 0.55 10.00
CA GLY A 7 -18.23 1.90 9.65
C GLY A 7 -17.63 2.44 8.35
N GLY A 8 -17.49 1.60 7.32
CA GLY A 8 -16.94 2.00 6.02
C GLY A 8 -15.41 2.10 5.96
N LYS A 9 -14.69 1.64 6.99
CA LYS A 9 -13.22 1.60 7.02
C LYS A 9 -12.69 0.16 7.13
N LEU A 10 -11.52 -0.08 6.53
CA LEU A 10 -10.77 -1.31 6.75
C LEU A 10 -10.23 -1.35 8.18
N THR A 11 -10.31 -2.51 8.83
CA THR A 11 -9.57 -2.72 10.08
C THR A 11 -8.06 -2.71 9.79
N LYS A 12 -7.24 -2.28 10.75
CA LYS A 12 -5.77 -2.33 10.65
C LYS A 12 -5.25 -3.70 10.23
N LYS A 13 -5.79 -4.77 10.83
CA LYS A 13 -5.43 -6.15 10.51
C LYS A 13 -5.76 -6.50 9.06
N ARG A 14 -6.94 -6.11 8.56
CA ARG A 14 -7.33 -6.34 7.16
C ARG A 14 -6.51 -5.49 6.19
N ALA A 15 -6.25 -4.24 6.50
CA ALA A 15 -5.44 -3.34 5.68
C ALA A 15 -4.02 -3.89 5.50
N LEU A 16 -3.39 -4.36 6.58
CA LEU A 16 -2.09 -5.03 6.55
C LEU A 16 -2.09 -6.32 5.74
N PHE A 17 -3.13 -7.15 5.91
CA PHE A 17 -3.27 -8.39 5.15
C PHE A 17 -3.37 -8.11 3.64
N LEU A 18 -4.24 -7.18 3.24
CA LEU A 18 -4.42 -6.81 1.83
C LEU A 18 -3.15 -6.18 1.25
N CYS A 19 -2.47 -5.32 2.02
CA CYS A 19 -1.18 -4.77 1.64
C CYS A 19 -0.16 -5.88 1.39
N TRP A 20 0.01 -6.81 2.34
CA TRP A 20 0.90 -7.95 2.17
C TRP A 20 0.59 -8.73 0.89
N LYS A 21 -0.68 -9.11 0.66
CA LYS A 21 -1.05 -9.92 -0.51
C LYS A 21 -0.91 -9.20 -1.85
N LEU A 22 -1.26 -7.92 -1.92
CA LEU A 22 -1.04 -7.11 -3.11
C LEU A 22 0.45 -7.03 -3.47
N TRP A 23 1.30 -6.68 -2.50
CA TRP A 23 2.73 -6.51 -2.74
C TRP A 23 3.46 -7.84 -2.98
N GLU A 24 3.00 -8.93 -2.37
CA GLU A 24 3.46 -10.29 -2.66
C GLU A 24 3.16 -10.69 -4.12
N TRP A 25 2.00 -10.30 -4.65
CA TRP A 25 1.66 -10.51 -6.05
C TRP A 25 2.50 -9.64 -6.99
N LEU A 26 2.66 -8.34 -6.69
CA LEU A 26 3.50 -7.42 -7.49
C LEU A 26 4.96 -7.87 -7.56
N ALA A 27 5.47 -8.46 -6.48
CA ALA A 27 6.82 -9.03 -6.45
C ALA A 27 7.01 -10.16 -7.48
N LYS A 28 5.96 -10.96 -7.72
CA LYS A 28 5.94 -12.09 -8.65
C LYS A 28 5.54 -11.69 -10.08
N ASN A 29 4.99 -10.49 -10.27
CA ASN A 29 4.47 -9.99 -11.54
C ASN A 29 5.10 -8.64 -11.88
N PRO A 30 6.43 -8.60 -12.13
CA PRO A 30 7.10 -7.35 -12.51
C PRO A 30 6.47 -6.76 -13.76
N GLY A 31 6.35 -5.43 -13.81
CA GLY A 31 5.72 -4.70 -14.92
C GLY A 31 4.21 -4.49 -14.76
N LYS A 32 3.53 -5.24 -13.88
CA LYS A 32 2.12 -4.95 -13.56
C LYS A 32 1.99 -3.76 -12.60
N GLY A 33 0.91 -3.01 -12.77
CA GLY A 33 0.47 -1.97 -11.84
C GLY A 33 -0.38 -2.55 -10.69
N LYS A 34 -0.59 -1.76 -9.63
CA LYS A 34 -1.44 -2.17 -8.50
C LYS A 34 -2.86 -2.53 -8.95
N GLY A 35 -3.46 -1.75 -9.85
CA GLY A 35 -4.79 -2.02 -10.41
C GLY A 35 -4.91 -3.33 -11.18
N GLY A 36 -3.81 -4.00 -11.53
CA GLY A 36 -3.84 -5.33 -12.18
C GLY A 36 -3.97 -6.52 -11.22
N TRP A 37 -4.05 -6.29 -9.91
CA TRP A 37 -4.14 -7.38 -8.94
C TRP A 37 -5.46 -8.15 -9.09
N PRO A 38 -5.44 -9.48 -9.28
CA PRO A 38 -6.65 -10.27 -9.59
C PRO A 38 -7.67 -10.31 -8.45
N GLU A 39 -7.27 -9.99 -7.22
CA GLU A 39 -8.20 -9.94 -6.09
C GLU A 39 -9.08 -8.69 -6.08
N TRP A 40 -8.78 -7.68 -6.90
CA TRP A 40 -9.66 -6.54 -7.09
C TRP A 40 -10.97 -6.95 -7.77
N GLU A 41 -12.07 -6.34 -7.32
CA GLU A 41 -13.41 -6.58 -7.86
C GLU A 41 -13.50 -6.25 -9.36
N ILE A 42 -12.83 -5.18 -9.85
CA ILE A 42 -12.77 -4.90 -11.29
C ILE A 42 -12.12 -6.01 -12.12
N ASN A 43 -11.29 -6.86 -11.48
CA ASN A 43 -10.59 -7.97 -12.11
C ASN A 43 -11.26 -9.33 -11.81
N GLY A 44 -12.49 -9.33 -11.26
CA GLY A 44 -13.22 -10.55 -10.91
C GLY A 44 -12.94 -11.11 -9.51
N GLY A 45 -12.18 -10.38 -8.69
CA GLY A 45 -11.87 -10.75 -7.32
C GLY A 45 -12.93 -10.32 -6.29
N LYS A 46 -12.59 -10.41 -5.00
CA LYS A 46 -13.51 -10.13 -3.86
C LYS A 46 -13.15 -8.88 -3.05
N VAL A 47 -12.05 -8.22 -3.39
CA VAL A 47 -11.59 -7.02 -2.69
C VAL A 47 -12.19 -5.82 -3.42
N LYS A 48 -13.06 -5.09 -2.72
CA LYS A 48 -13.62 -3.83 -3.21
C LYS A 48 -12.50 -2.91 -3.68
N ASN A 49 -12.70 -2.29 -4.84
CA ASN A 49 -11.75 -1.33 -5.40
C ASN A 49 -11.54 -0.16 -4.43
N MET A 50 -10.30 0.32 -4.34
CA MET A 50 -9.89 1.34 -3.38
C MET A 50 -9.30 2.52 -4.12
N PRO A 51 -9.63 3.76 -3.74
CA PRO A 51 -8.89 4.91 -4.21
C PRO A 51 -7.38 4.73 -3.97
N SER A 52 -6.58 4.99 -5.00
CA SER A 52 -5.13 4.81 -5.05
C SER A 52 -4.62 3.37 -4.95
N ASP A 53 -5.48 2.35 -5.09
CA ASP A 53 -5.16 0.92 -5.00
C ASP A 53 -4.31 0.54 -3.77
N CYS A 54 -4.48 1.25 -2.65
CA CYS A 54 -3.65 1.10 -1.45
C CYS A 54 -4.50 0.85 -0.22
N ALA A 55 -4.54 -0.39 0.25
CA ALA A 55 -5.30 -0.78 1.43
C ALA A 55 -4.86 -0.04 2.72
N LEU A 56 -3.60 0.41 2.80
CA LEU A 56 -3.09 1.16 3.96
C LEU A 56 -3.53 2.63 3.95
N CYS A 57 -3.75 3.24 2.77
CA CYS A 57 -4.33 4.59 2.70
C CYS A 57 -5.86 4.57 2.90
N GLN A 58 -6.51 3.40 2.84
CA GLN A 58 -7.94 3.22 3.17
C GLN A 58 -8.22 2.86 4.64
N GLU A 59 -7.19 2.49 5.43
CA GLU A 59 -7.32 2.32 6.88
C GLU A 59 -7.73 3.64 7.57
N TYR A 60 -7.25 4.76 7.03
CA TYR A 60 -7.56 6.10 7.49
C TYR A 60 -8.39 6.78 6.41
N THR A 61 -9.68 7.01 6.65
CA THR A 61 -10.57 7.83 5.79
C THR A 61 -9.75 8.92 5.09
N LEU A 62 -9.69 8.88 3.76
CA LEU A 62 -9.22 10.00 2.95
C LEU A 62 -10.06 11.21 3.40
N ARG A 63 -9.49 12.10 4.23
CA ARG A 63 -10.03 13.45 4.28
C ARG A 63 -9.62 14.10 2.96
N PRO A 64 -10.48 14.91 2.35
CA PRO A 64 -10.00 15.87 1.36
C PRO A 64 -8.81 16.60 2.01
N LEU A 65 -7.67 16.69 1.32
CA LEU A 65 -6.69 17.70 1.71
C LEU A 65 -7.39 19.03 1.46
N ASP A 66 -7.39 19.95 2.44
CA ASP A 66 -8.08 21.24 2.36
C ASP A 66 -7.50 22.18 1.28
N ASP A 67 -6.53 21.71 0.48
CA ASP A 67 -6.02 22.38 -0.71
C ASP A 67 -6.33 21.54 -1.96
N GLY A 68 -7.21 22.09 -2.81
CA GLY A 68 -7.58 21.66 -4.16
C GLY A 68 -6.98 20.35 -4.71
N ASP A 69 -7.85 19.37 -4.93
CA ASP A 69 -7.74 18.27 -5.89
C ASP A 69 -6.60 17.24 -5.74
N LYS A 70 -5.75 17.30 -4.72
CA LYS A 70 -4.74 16.26 -4.49
C LYS A 70 -5.19 15.25 -3.44
N VAL A 71 -5.65 14.07 -3.88
CA VAL A 71 -5.85 12.91 -3.00
C VAL A 71 -4.47 12.30 -2.64
N GLY A 72 -3.74 12.96 -1.75
CA GLY A 72 -2.43 12.50 -1.25
C GLY A 72 -2.57 11.46 -0.12
N CYS A 73 -1.61 10.54 0.02
CA CYS A 73 -1.56 9.67 1.20
C CYS A 73 -1.18 10.51 2.43
N LYS A 74 -1.98 10.41 3.50
CA LYS A 74 -1.77 11.17 4.74
C LYS A 74 -0.47 10.75 5.43
N TYR A 75 0.17 11.67 6.15
CA TYR A 75 1.30 11.40 7.08
C TYR A 75 1.02 10.23 8.05
N SER A 76 -0.26 9.99 8.38
CA SER A 76 -0.69 8.89 9.24
C SER A 76 -0.86 7.54 8.53
N CYS A 77 -0.47 7.41 7.25
CA CYS A 77 -0.54 6.14 6.52
C CYS A 77 0.32 5.09 7.21
N LEU A 78 -0.22 3.90 7.46
CA LEU A 78 0.54 2.84 8.11
C LEU A 78 1.81 2.45 7.31
N MET A 79 1.80 2.65 5.99
CA MET A 79 2.98 2.40 5.15
C MET A 79 4.13 3.36 5.46
N ALA A 80 3.83 4.62 5.80
CA ALA A 80 4.81 5.61 6.22
C ALA A 80 5.54 5.16 7.51
N SER A 81 4.78 4.58 8.45
CA SER A 81 5.32 3.99 9.69
C SER A 81 6.26 2.80 9.46
N PHE A 82 6.33 2.26 8.23
CA PHE A 82 7.23 1.13 7.95
C PHE A 82 8.68 1.54 8.02
N TRP A 83 8.98 2.79 7.65
CA TRP A 83 10.33 3.27 7.38
C TRP A 83 10.66 4.63 7.99
N GLY A 84 9.74 5.21 8.80
CA GLY A 84 10.01 6.41 9.58
C GLY A 84 9.83 7.73 8.84
N GLY A 85 9.02 7.76 7.77
CA GLY A 85 8.77 8.96 6.95
C GLY A 85 7.66 8.71 5.93
N HIS A 86 7.48 9.59 4.94
CA HIS A 86 6.46 9.42 3.89
C HIS A 86 6.64 8.14 3.08
N CYS A 87 5.55 7.60 2.54
CA CYS A 87 5.66 6.46 1.64
C CYS A 87 6.18 6.87 0.26
N ASP A 88 5.91 8.08 -0.20
CA ASP A 88 6.28 8.61 -1.51
C ASP A 88 7.50 9.54 -1.47
N GLU A 89 8.08 9.77 -0.30
CA GLU A 89 9.34 10.50 -0.18
C GLU A 89 10.41 9.57 0.39
N GLY A 90 11.67 9.82 0.04
CA GLY A 90 12.77 9.44 0.90
C GLY A 90 12.81 10.33 2.12
N ASP A 91 13.41 9.86 3.20
CA ASP A 91 13.83 10.76 4.27
C ASP A 91 14.85 11.74 3.68
N VAL A 92 14.39 12.96 3.40
CA VAL A 92 15.18 14.05 2.81
C VAL A 92 16.38 14.43 3.67
N ASN A 93 16.36 14.08 4.96
CA ASN A 93 17.45 14.37 5.89
C ASN A 93 18.44 13.20 6.04
N SER A 94 18.07 11.97 5.67
CA SER A 94 18.97 10.80 5.71
C SER A 94 19.34 10.20 4.36
N GLY A 95 18.79 10.73 3.26
CA GLY A 95 19.00 10.21 1.90
C GLY A 95 18.38 8.82 1.68
N ARG A 96 17.53 8.34 2.59
CA ARG A 96 16.92 7.01 2.50
C ARG A 96 15.58 7.07 1.79
N GLU A 97 15.58 6.71 0.51
CA GLU A 97 14.35 6.55 -0.27
C GLU A 97 13.49 5.40 0.25
N SER A 98 12.18 5.63 0.37
CA SER A 98 11.26 4.57 0.79
C SER A 98 11.24 3.45 -0.27
N PRO A 99 11.02 2.17 0.12
CA PRO A 99 10.81 1.10 -0.84
C PRO A 99 9.65 1.37 -1.82
N PHE A 100 8.63 2.12 -1.43
CA PHE A 100 7.54 2.46 -2.33
C PHE A 100 7.98 3.49 -3.39
N TYR A 101 8.76 4.51 -2.99
CA TYR A 101 9.36 5.45 -3.92
C TYR A 101 10.28 4.74 -4.93
N LEU A 102 11.17 3.90 -4.41
CA LEU A 102 12.09 3.10 -5.21
C LEU A 102 11.34 2.12 -6.15
N TRP A 103 10.19 1.61 -5.73
CA TRP A 103 9.32 0.82 -6.59
C TRP A 103 8.67 1.67 -7.70
N LEU A 104 8.29 2.92 -7.43
CA LEU A 104 7.71 3.80 -8.45
C LEU A 104 8.74 4.22 -9.51
N LYS A 105 9.99 4.46 -9.12
CA LYS A 105 11.06 4.93 -10.00
C LYS A 105 11.87 3.81 -10.65
N GLY A 106 11.84 2.60 -10.09
CA GLY A 106 12.70 1.50 -10.49
C GLY A 106 12.30 0.79 -11.78
N THR A 107 13.26 0.08 -12.35
CA THR A 107 13.03 -0.87 -13.46
C THR A 107 12.16 -2.05 -13.02
N SER A 108 11.77 -2.93 -13.96
CA SER A 108 11.03 -4.16 -13.65
C SER A 108 11.69 -5.01 -12.56
N SER A 109 13.03 -5.13 -12.57
CA SER A 109 13.80 -5.88 -11.57
C SER A 109 13.78 -5.20 -10.20
N ASP A 110 13.96 -3.88 -10.17
CA ASP A 110 13.86 -3.06 -8.96
C ASP A 110 12.47 -3.17 -8.34
N ARG A 111 11.43 -3.12 -9.18
CA ARG A 111 10.04 -3.24 -8.75
C ARG A 111 9.78 -4.56 -8.04
N SER A 112 10.27 -5.69 -8.54
CA SER A 112 10.15 -6.96 -7.80
C SER A 112 10.88 -6.92 -6.45
N LYS A 113 12.10 -6.36 -6.41
CA LYS A 113 12.90 -6.24 -5.17
C LYS A 113 12.18 -5.42 -4.11
N TYR A 114 11.70 -4.23 -4.46
CA TYR A 114 11.06 -3.33 -3.51
C TYR A 114 9.65 -3.77 -3.12
N ALA A 115 8.90 -4.39 -4.04
CA ALA A 115 7.62 -5.02 -3.70
C ALA A 115 7.78 -6.12 -2.63
N ARG A 116 8.83 -6.95 -2.73
CA ARG A 116 9.15 -7.96 -1.69
C ARG A 116 9.41 -7.31 -0.32
N ARG A 117 10.14 -6.19 -0.28
CA ARG A 117 10.42 -5.46 0.98
C ARG A 117 9.14 -4.93 1.63
N ILE A 118 8.23 -4.37 0.83
CA ILE A 118 6.94 -3.86 1.32
C ILE A 118 6.06 -5.02 1.81
N ALA A 119 5.94 -6.09 1.02
CA ALA A 119 5.20 -7.29 1.40
C ALA A 119 5.67 -7.87 2.73
N ALA A 120 6.99 -8.02 2.91
CA ALA A 120 7.58 -8.52 4.14
C ALA A 120 7.33 -7.59 5.35
N ALA A 121 7.39 -6.27 5.15
CA ALA A 121 7.11 -5.30 6.21
C ALA A 121 5.64 -5.30 6.65
N ALA A 122 4.71 -5.48 5.71
CA ALA A 122 3.29 -5.62 5.99
C ALA A 122 3.00 -6.95 6.72
N LYS A 123 3.57 -8.06 6.23
CA LYS A 123 3.44 -9.39 6.86
C LYS A 123 3.90 -9.39 8.32
N ARG A 124 5.11 -8.88 8.60
CA ARG A 124 5.65 -8.80 9.97
C ARG A 124 4.77 -8.00 10.93
N ARG A 125 4.05 -6.99 10.45
CA ARG A 125 3.13 -6.20 11.27
C ARG A 125 1.78 -6.89 11.43
N TYR A 126 1.30 -7.57 10.38
CA TYR A 126 0.10 -8.40 10.44
C TYR A 126 0.25 -9.52 11.49
N GLU A 127 1.39 -10.20 11.52
CA GLU A 127 1.67 -11.31 12.44
C GLU A 127 1.84 -10.87 13.90
N LYS A 128 2.03 -9.58 14.15
CA LYS A 128 2.14 -9.00 15.52
C LYS A 128 0.79 -8.51 16.08
N LEU A 129 -0.31 -8.63 15.32
CA LEU A 129 -1.66 -8.21 15.71
C LEU A 129 -2.58 -9.38 16.03
#